data_AF-A0A7C3GGB4-F1
#
_entry.id   AF-A0A7C3GGB4-F1
#
_cell.length_a   1.000
_cell.length_b   1.000
_cell.length_c   1.000
_cell.angle_alpha   90.00
_cell.angle_beta   90.00
_cell.angle_gamma   90.00
#
_symmetry.space_group_name_H-M   'P 1'
#
loop_
_entity.id
_entity.type
_entity.pdbx_description
1 polymer ?
#
loop_
_entity_poly.entity_id
_entity_poly.type
_entity_poly.pdbx_seq_one_letter_code
_entity_poly.pdbx_strand_id
1 'polypeptide(L)'
;MPKFRTLLVLAVLALVSTGLAVWSWQATHARLQAEGVGEPLLPGLAEKGRNAARIDIVMDDGKDRITLVRKGGEWFAGDAEYPADVGKIRQFLVSLVALRKVEP
;
A
#
# COMPACT_ATOMS: atom_id res chain seq x y z
N MET A 1 -29.55 -3.51 -56.03
CA MET A 1 -28.59 -2.70 -55.24
C MET A 1 -28.36 -3.30 -53.83
N PRO A 2 -27.72 -4.48 -53.68
CA PRO A 2 -27.53 -5.12 -52.37
C PRO A 2 -26.25 -4.67 -51.62
N LYS A 3 -25.22 -4.21 -52.35
CA LYS A 3 -23.88 -3.93 -51.80
C LYS A 3 -23.85 -2.80 -50.77
N PHE A 4 -24.75 -1.82 -50.91
CA PHE A 4 -24.82 -0.66 -50.01
C PHE A 4 -25.35 -1.03 -48.62
N ARG A 5 -26.29 -1.98 -48.54
CA ARG A 5 -26.80 -2.50 -47.25
C ARG A 5 -25.73 -3.29 -46.51
N THR A 6 -24.95 -4.09 -47.24
CA THR A 6 -23.81 -4.82 -46.67
C THR A 6 -22.75 -3.88 -46.13
N LEU A 7 -22.39 -2.82 -46.87
CA LEU A 7 -21.45 -1.80 -46.40
C LEU A 7 -21.96 -1.06 -45.15
N LEU A 8 -23.25 -0.73 -45.10
CA LEU A 8 -23.87 -0.12 -43.92
C LEU A 8 -23.83 -1.05 -42.70
N VAL A 9 -24.13 -2.34 -42.89
CA VAL A 9 -24.07 -3.33 -41.81
C VAL A 9 -22.64 -3.51 -41.31
N LEU A 10 -21.64 -3.58 -42.19
CA LEU A 10 -20.23 -3.66 -41.79
C LEU A 10 -19.78 -2.40 -41.03
N ALA A 11 -20.21 -1.21 -41.45
CA ALA A 11 -19.88 0.03 -40.77
C ALA A 11 -20.48 0.09 -39.36
N VAL A 12 -21.73 -0.32 -39.19
CA VAL A 12 -22.39 -0.41 -37.88
C VAL A 12 -21.70 -1.46 -37.01
N LEU A 13 -21.38 -2.63 -37.56
CA LEU A 13 -20.69 -3.70 -36.83
C LEU A 13 -19.30 -3.25 -36.35
N ALA A 14 -18.56 -2.53 -37.20
CA ALA A 14 -17.26 -1.96 -36.85
C ALA A 14 -17.37 -0.92 -35.73
N LEU A 15 -18.37 -0.04 -35.78
CA LEU A 15 -18.64 0.93 -34.73
C LEU A 15 -18.99 0.26 -33.40
N VAL A 16 -19.87 -0.75 -33.44
CA VAL A 16 -20.24 -1.52 -32.24
C VAL A 16 -19.05 -2.26 -31.66
N SER A 17 -18.24 -2.91 -32.50
CA SER A 17 -17.03 -3.62 -32.05
C SER A 17 -16.01 -2.68 -31.42
N THR A 18 -15.78 -1.50 -32.02
CA THR A 18 -14.87 -0.49 -31.48
C THR A 18 -15.39 0.08 -30.16
N GLY A 19 -16.69 0.36 -30.08
CA GLY A 19 -17.33 0.84 -28.85
C GLY A 19 -17.24 -0.16 -27.71
N LEU A 20 -17.48 -1.44 -27.98
CA LEU A 20 -17.33 -2.52 -26.99
C LEU A 20 -15.88 -2.69 -26.54
N ALA A 21 -14.91 -2.55 -27.44
CA ALA A 21 -13.50 -2.61 -27.10
C ALA A 21 -13.08 -1.46 -26.17
N VAL A 22 -13.51 -0.22 -26.46
CA VAL A 22 -13.23 0.94 -25.60
C VAL A 22 -13.91 0.79 -24.24
N TRP A 23 -15.16 0.33 -24.20
CA TRP A 23 -15.90 0.12 -22.96
C TRP A 23 -15.26 -0.98 -22.10
N SER A 24 -14.86 -2.10 -22.72
CA SER A 24 -14.15 -3.19 -22.05
C SER A 24 -12.79 -2.74 -21.53
N TRP A 25 -12.06 -1.94 -22.31
CA TRP A 25 -10.77 -1.37 -21.92
C TRP A 25 -10.94 -0.43 -20.70
N GLN A 26 -11.91 0.47 -20.72
CA GLN A 26 -12.18 1.36 -19.57
C GLN A 26 -12.60 0.58 -18.32
N ALA A 27 -13.46 -0.43 -18.46
CA ALA A 27 -13.92 -1.25 -17.34
C ALA A 27 -12.79 -2.08 -16.70
N THR A 28 -11.82 -2.55 -17.50
CA THR A 28 -10.65 -3.27 -17.00
C THR A 28 -9.57 -2.33 -16.45
N HIS A 29 -9.33 -1.19 -17.08
CA HIS A 29 -8.36 -0.20 -16.58
C HIS A 29 -8.81 0.51 -15.32
N ALA A 30 -10.12 0.72 -15.13
CA ALA A 30 -10.65 1.22 -13.86
C ALA A 30 -10.43 0.24 -12.69
N ARG A 31 -10.36 -1.07 -12.96
CA ARG A 31 -10.00 -2.09 -11.95
C ARG A 31 -8.49 -2.27 -11.78
N LEU A 32 -7.70 -1.94 -12.81
CA LEU A 32 -6.23 -1.99 -12.79
C LEU A 32 -5.57 -0.71 -12.27
N GLN A 33 -6.34 0.37 -12.04
CA GLN A 33 -5.95 1.40 -11.09
C GLN A 33 -6.08 0.83 -9.67
N ALA A 34 -5.25 -0.18 -9.43
CA ALA A 34 -4.72 -0.66 -8.18
C ALA A 34 -5.06 0.26 -7.01
N GLU A 35 -6.15 -0.04 -6.30
CA GLU A 35 -6.50 0.61 -5.04
C GLU A 35 -5.30 0.48 -4.11
N GLY A 36 -4.55 1.58 -3.97
CA GLY A 36 -3.51 1.70 -2.96
C GLY A 36 -2.07 1.62 -3.42
N VAL A 37 -1.73 1.43 -4.70
CA VAL A 37 -0.32 1.54 -5.12
C VAL A 37 0.19 2.97 -4.85
N GLY A 38 1.27 3.08 -4.07
CA GLY A 38 1.82 4.35 -3.62
C GLY A 38 1.21 4.93 -2.34
N GLU A 39 0.15 4.32 -1.78
CA GLU A 39 -0.35 4.66 -0.45
C GLU A 39 0.62 4.19 0.65
N PRO A 40 0.59 4.82 1.84
CA PRO A 40 1.33 4.33 3.00
C PRO A 40 0.96 2.89 3.33
N LEU A 41 1.95 2.03 3.55
CA LEU A 41 1.72 0.63 3.93
C LEU A 41 1.02 0.55 5.30
N LEU A 42 1.37 1.46 6.20
CA LEU A 42 0.84 1.53 7.56
C LEU A 42 0.07 2.85 7.74
N PRO A 43 -1.19 2.93 7.28
CA PRO A 43 -1.98 4.15 7.40
C PRO A 43 -2.15 4.55 8.87
N GLY A 44 -1.92 5.82 9.18
CA GLY A 44 -2.03 6.36 10.54
C GLY A 44 -0.80 6.13 11.44
N LEU A 45 0.24 5.41 10.98
CA LEU A 45 1.49 5.29 11.74
C LEU A 45 2.20 6.65 11.90
N ALA A 46 2.13 7.51 10.88
CA ALA A 46 2.69 8.86 10.95
C ALA A 46 2.07 9.71 12.08
N GLU A 47 0.77 9.57 12.28
CA GLU A 47 0.01 10.33 13.29
C GLU A 47 0.14 9.70 14.68
N LYS A 48 -0.04 8.37 14.79
CA LYS A 48 -0.08 7.66 16.07
C LYS A 48 1.31 7.24 16.57
N GLY A 49 2.23 6.94 15.67
CA GLY A 49 3.56 6.43 15.99
C GLY A 49 4.47 7.47 16.64
N ARG A 50 4.24 8.77 16.38
CA ARG A 50 5.05 9.85 16.97
C ARG A 50 4.92 9.93 18.50
N ASN A 51 3.79 9.48 19.05
CA ASN A 51 3.49 9.47 20.48
C ASN A 51 3.52 8.07 21.10
N ALA A 52 4.08 7.06 20.41
CA ALA A 52 4.17 5.71 20.96
C ALA A 52 5.05 5.69 22.22
N ALA A 53 4.49 5.26 23.34
CA ALA A 53 5.20 5.05 24.60
C ALA A 53 5.86 3.65 24.69
N ARG A 54 5.39 2.72 23.84
CA ARG A 54 5.81 1.32 23.78
C ARG A 54 5.83 0.85 22.33
N ILE A 55 6.84 0.07 21.96
CA ILE A 55 6.95 -0.60 20.66
C ILE A 55 7.23 -2.08 20.94
N ASP A 56 6.34 -2.96 20.49
CA ASP A 56 6.57 -4.41 20.57
C ASP A 56 6.92 -4.92 19.17
N ILE A 57 8.13 -5.45 19.01
CA ILE A 57 8.59 -6.10 17.78
C ILE A 57 8.42 -7.60 17.99
N VAL A 58 7.54 -8.23 17.21
CA VAL A 58 7.31 -9.68 17.24
C VAL A 58 7.86 -10.24 15.94
N MET A 59 8.80 -11.18 16.04
CA MET A 59 9.31 -11.88 14.87
C MET A 59 8.29 -12.92 14.36
N ASP A 60 8.41 -13.33 13.09
CA ASP A 60 7.44 -14.21 12.41
C ASP A 60 7.22 -15.56 13.10
N ASP A 61 8.18 -16.02 13.90
CA ASP A 61 8.05 -17.26 14.66
C ASP A 61 7.17 -17.12 15.91
N GLY A 62 6.75 -15.89 16.25
CA GLY A 62 5.93 -15.54 17.41
C GLY A 62 6.61 -15.77 18.76
N LYS A 63 7.85 -16.28 18.78
CA LYS A 63 8.58 -16.64 20.00
C LYS A 63 9.50 -15.52 20.43
N ASP A 64 10.11 -14.82 19.47
CA ASP A 64 10.98 -13.70 19.77
C ASP A 64 10.18 -12.40 19.76
N ARG A 65 10.01 -11.83 20.96
CA ARG A 65 9.42 -10.51 21.18
C ARG A 65 10.45 -9.59 21.83
N ILE A 66 10.69 -8.45 21.18
CA ILE A 66 11.47 -7.35 21.75
C ILE A 66 10.51 -6.23 22.11
N THR A 67 10.40 -5.94 23.40
CA THR A 67 9.64 -4.78 23.91
C THR A 67 10.58 -3.59 24.02
N LEU A 68 10.24 -2.44 23.44
CA LEU A 68 10.89 -1.17 23.69
C LEU A 68 9.96 -0.23 24.46
N VAL A 69 10.45 0.35 25.54
CA VAL A 69 9.71 1.29 26.39
C VAL A 69 10.42 2.63 26.42
N ARG A 70 9.66 3.71 26.29
CA ARG A 70 10.19 5.07 26.41
C ARG A 70 10.06 5.56 27.85
N LYS A 71 11.19 5.91 28.49
CA LYS A 71 11.22 6.50 29.85
C LYS A 71 12.11 7.73 29.84
N GLY A 72 11.61 8.87 30.32
CA GLY A 72 12.40 10.11 30.44
C GLY A 72 12.94 10.70 29.14
N GLY A 73 12.49 10.21 27.97
CA GLY A 73 13.02 10.59 26.65
C GLY A 73 13.98 9.58 26.05
N GLU A 74 14.45 8.60 26.83
CA GLU A 74 15.30 7.50 26.39
C GLU A 74 14.48 6.23 26.11
N TRP A 75 15.03 5.35 25.28
CA TRP A 75 14.41 4.07 24.93
C TRP A 75 15.17 2.93 25.58
N PHE A 76 14.42 1.96 26.11
CA PHE A 76 14.94 0.78 26.78
C PHE A 76 14.37 -0.47 26.14
N ALA A 77 15.20 -1.49 25.91
CA ALA A 77 14.82 -2.75 25.26
C ALA A 77 14.82 -3.93 26.25
N GLY A 78 13.78 -4.75 26.15
CA GLY A 78 13.59 -5.97 26.93
C GLY A 78 13.23 -5.74 28.39
N ASP A 79 13.02 -6.83 29.12
CA ASP A 79 12.64 -6.80 30.53
C ASP A 79 13.77 -6.30 31.46
N ALA A 80 15.01 -6.40 30.99
CA ALA A 80 16.20 -5.94 31.71
C ALA A 80 16.53 -4.46 31.46
N GLU A 81 15.67 -3.71 30.76
CA GLU A 81 15.81 -2.27 30.50
C GLU A 81 17.19 -1.90 29.93
N TYR A 82 17.66 -2.64 28.94
CA TYR A 82 18.91 -2.30 28.27
C TYR A 82 18.78 -0.98 27.50
N PRO A 83 19.71 -0.02 27.64
CA PRO A 83 19.64 1.23 26.91
C PRO A 83 19.70 0.96 25.42
N ALA A 84 18.69 1.43 24.70
CA ALA A 84 18.54 1.23 23.27
C ALA A 84 18.92 2.50 22.50
N ASP A 85 19.59 2.33 21.36
CA ASP A 85 20.03 3.43 20.52
C ASP A 85 18.82 4.17 19.92
N VAL A 86 18.54 5.35 20.47
CA VAL A 86 17.43 6.22 20.07
C VAL A 86 17.54 6.62 18.60
N GLY A 87 18.77 6.77 18.08
CA GLY A 87 19.03 7.11 16.68
C GLY A 87 18.55 5.99 15.75
N LYS A 88 18.90 4.74 16.06
CA LYS A 88 18.48 3.56 15.29
C LYS A 88 16.97 3.35 15.34
N ILE A 89 16.34 3.47 16.51
CA ILE A 89 14.88 3.33 16.66
C ILE A 89 14.16 4.41 15.85
N ARG A 90 14.63 5.66 15.94
CA ARG A 90 14.05 6.77 15.18
C ARG A 90 14.16 6.55 13.68
N GLN A 91 15.34 6.15 13.20
CA GLN A 91 15.57 5.87 11.79
C GLN A 91 14.65 4.73 11.29
N PHE A 92 14.50 3.67 12.08
CA PHE A 92 13.61 2.57 11.78
C PHE A 92 12.15 3.02 11.68
N LEU A 93 11.64 3.75 12.67
CA LEU A 93 10.27 4.28 12.64
C LEU A 93 10.03 5.21 11.45
N VAL A 94 10.99 6.05 11.10
CA VAL A 94 10.91 6.91 9.92
C VAL A 94 10.85 6.07 8.64
N SER A 95 11.63 4.99 8.54
CA SER A 95 11.59 4.11 7.37
C SER A 95 10.25 3.38 7.22
N LEU A 96 9.63 2.97 8.32
CA LEU A 96 8.30 2.35 8.33
C LEU A 96 7.21 3.33 7.92
N VAL A 97 7.29 4.58 8.36
CA VAL A 97 6.34 5.63 7.96
C VAL A 97 6.46 5.97 6.48
N ALA A 98 7.67 5.91 5.92
CA ALA A 98 7.91 6.16 4.51
C ALA A 98 7.54 4.98 3.59
N LEU A 99 7.22 3.82 4.16
CA LEU A 99 6.95 2.61 3.41
C LEU A 99 5.64 2.74 2.63
N ARG A 100 5.69 2.44 1.33
CA ARG A 100 4.54 2.52 0.42
C ARG A 100 4.22 1.15 -0.15
N LYS A 101 2.94 0.92 -0.45
CA LYS A 101 2.49 -0.26 -1.18
C LYS A 101 3.08 -0.24 -2.60
N VAL A 102 3.79 -1.30 -2.95
CA VAL A 102 4.39 -1.50 -4.29
C VAL A 102 3.43 -2.27 -5.22
N GLU A 103 2.53 -3.04 -4.64
CA GLU A 103 1.51 -3.84 -5.34
C GLU A 103 0.12 -3.55 -4.74
N PRO A 104 -0.97 -3.64 -5.54
CA PRO A 104 -2.35 -3.54 -5.05
C PRO A 104 -2.76 -4.70 -4.14
#